data_AF-A0A9X1MV99-F1
#
_entry.id   AF-A0A9X1MV99-F1
#
_cell.length_a   1.000
_cell.length_b   1.000
_cell.length_c   1.000
_cell.angle_alpha   90.00
_cell.angle_beta   90.00
_cell.angle_gamma   90.00
#
_symmetry.space_group_name_H-M   'P 1'
#
loop_
_entity.id
_entity.type
_entity.pdbx_description
1 polymer ?
#
loop_
_entity_poly.entity_id
_entity_poly.type
_entity_poly.pdbx_seq_one_letter_code
_entity_poly.pdbx_strand_id
1 'polypeptide(L)'
;MMELPFELFGFTQFIENEPARMAFVASFGVLIAAFIIALFIRLPLLKTFFGIIAGGLALALFPGFIVCMIFAFSGIAGMHIFFSWIVNVISCTVFVMFNHPRLTGMVGDLTLVKDNGTKKRTSKKKKSR
;
A
#
# COMPACT_ATOMS: atom_id res chain seq x y z
N MET A 1 19.46 -32.70 -21.10
CA MET A 1 19.06 -31.39 -20.56
C MET A 1 18.53 -31.63 -19.17
N MET A 2 19.09 -30.99 -18.14
CA MET A 2 18.59 -31.13 -16.78
C MET A 2 17.27 -30.35 -16.67
N GLU A 3 16.16 -31.08 -16.65
CA GLU A 3 14.84 -30.56 -16.29
C GLU A 3 14.84 -30.33 -14.78
N LEU A 4 15.05 -29.08 -14.38
CA LEU A 4 14.93 -28.69 -12.99
C LEU A 4 13.46 -28.83 -12.53
N PRO A 5 13.18 -29.56 -11.44
CA PRO A 5 11.83 -29.77 -10.95
C PRO A 5 11.37 -28.53 -10.19
N PHE A 6 10.89 -27.52 -10.93
CA PHE A 6 10.47 -26.26 -10.35
C PHE A 6 8.94 -26.23 -10.19
N GLU A 7 8.43 -26.55 -9.00
CA GLU A 7 7.04 -26.18 -8.64
C GLU A 7 6.82 -24.65 -8.70
N LEU A 8 7.90 -23.85 -8.64
CA LEU A 8 7.90 -22.42 -8.95
C LEU A 8 7.44 -22.10 -10.38
N PHE A 9 7.69 -22.98 -11.35
CA PHE A 9 7.26 -22.77 -12.75
C PHE A 9 5.73 -22.85 -12.89
N GLY A 10 5.05 -23.67 -12.09
CA GLY A 10 3.59 -23.76 -12.09
C GLY A 10 2.93 -22.45 -11.60
N PHE A 11 3.46 -21.83 -10.55
CA PHE A 11 2.99 -20.52 -10.09
C PHE A 11 3.31 -19.41 -11.09
N THR A 12 4.48 -19.46 -11.71
CA THR A 12 4.91 -18.48 -12.72
C THR A 12 4.04 -18.58 -13.98
N GLN A 13 3.73 -19.78 -14.45
CA GLN A 13 2.80 -20.04 -15.55
C GLN A 13 1.36 -19.63 -15.22
N PHE A 14 0.92 -19.82 -13.97
CA PHE A 14 -0.39 -19.35 -13.52
C PHE A 14 -0.50 -17.82 -13.55
N ILE A 15 0.56 -17.11 -13.14
CA ILE A 15 0.64 -15.65 -13.23
C ILE A 15 0.67 -15.18 -14.68
N GLU A 16 1.41 -15.88 -15.54
CA GLU A 16 1.58 -15.50 -16.94
C GLU A 16 0.29 -15.62 -17.75
N ASN A 17 -0.48 -16.69 -17.54
CA ASN A 17 -1.66 -17.02 -18.33
C ASN A 17 -2.91 -16.19 -17.99
N GLU A 18 -2.97 -15.54 -16.83
CA GLU A 18 -4.15 -14.80 -16.37
C GLU A 18 -3.80 -13.41 -15.82
N PRO A 19 -3.52 -12.42 -16.71
CA PRO A 19 -3.10 -11.08 -16.31
C PRO A 19 -4.14 -10.34 -15.46
N ALA A 20 -5.43 -10.62 -15.67
CA ALA A 20 -6.52 -10.08 -14.85
C ALA A 20 -6.43 -10.57 -13.40
N ARG A 21 -6.16 -11.86 -13.15
CA ARG A 21 -5.99 -12.37 -11.78
C ARG A 21 -4.78 -11.75 -11.11
N MET A 22 -3.69 -11.55 -11.85
CA MET A 22 -2.51 -10.89 -11.32
C MET A 22 -2.78 -9.42 -10.95
N ALA A 23 -3.52 -8.67 -11.77
CA ALA A 23 -3.91 -7.30 -11.44
C ALA A 23 -4.81 -7.24 -10.18
N PHE A 24 -5.68 -8.23 -9.97
CA PHE A 24 -6.43 -8.37 -8.71
C PHE A 24 -5.52 -8.65 -7.51
N VAL A 25 -4.59 -9.59 -7.62
CA VAL A 25 -3.63 -9.91 -6.54
C VAL A 25 -2.72 -8.73 -6.22
N ALA A 26 -2.21 -8.01 -7.22
CA ALA A 26 -1.44 -6.78 -7.04
C ALA A 26 -2.22 -5.73 -6.22
N SER A 27 -3.53 -5.66 -6.42
CA SER A 27 -4.35 -4.59 -5.85
C SER A 27 -4.85 -4.92 -4.45
N PHE A 28 -5.42 -6.11 -4.28
CA PHE A 28 -5.92 -6.58 -2.98
C PHE A 28 -4.80 -7.13 -2.09
N GLY A 29 -3.72 -7.64 -2.66
CA GLY A 29 -2.54 -8.10 -1.93
C GLY A 29 -1.85 -6.97 -1.17
N VAL A 30 -1.87 -5.74 -1.69
CA VAL A 30 -1.38 -4.55 -0.96
C VAL A 30 -2.19 -4.29 0.30
N LEU A 31 -3.51 -4.48 0.27
CA LEU A 31 -4.37 -4.31 1.45
C LEU A 31 -4.07 -5.38 2.51
N ILE A 32 -3.89 -6.63 2.08
CA ILE A 32 -3.53 -7.73 2.98
C ILE A 32 -2.15 -7.47 3.61
N ALA A 33 -1.16 -7.08 2.79
CA ALA A 33 0.17 -6.74 3.27
C ALA A 33 0.15 -5.55 4.25
N ALA A 34 -0.62 -4.50 3.94
CA ALA A 34 -0.79 -3.34 4.81
C ALA A 34 -1.46 -3.73 6.14
N PHE A 35 -2.46 -4.62 6.11
CA PHE A 35 -3.11 -5.13 7.33
C PHE A 35 -2.15 -5.92 8.21
N ILE A 36 -1.37 -6.82 7.62
CA ILE A 36 -0.34 -7.59 8.34
C ILE A 36 0.66 -6.62 8.99
N ILE A 37 1.16 -5.64 8.24
CA ILE A 37 2.12 -4.65 8.75
C ILE A 37 1.52 -3.79 9.87
N ALA A 38 0.24 -3.44 9.78
CA ALA A 38 -0.45 -2.70 10.82
C ALA A 38 -0.50 -3.46 12.16
N LEU A 39 -0.51 -4.80 12.15
CA LEU A 39 -0.44 -5.60 13.38
C LEU A 39 0.90 -5.43 14.10
N PHE A 40 2.00 -5.22 13.36
CA PHE A 40 3.35 -5.06 13.92
C PHE A 40 3.69 -3.63 14.34
N ILE A 41 2.87 -2.63 14.01
CA ILE A 41 3.06 -1.22 14.41
C ILE A 41 3.07 -1.03 15.94
N ARG A 42 2.55 -2.00 16.72
CA ARG A 42 2.55 -1.94 18.19
C ARG A 42 3.94 -2.09 18.81
N LEU A 43 4.96 -2.50 18.05
CA LEU A 43 6.34 -2.59 18.52
C LEU A 43 6.99 -1.19 18.50
N PRO A 44 7.30 -0.58 19.67
CA PRO A 44 7.73 0.82 19.74
C PRO A 44 9.05 1.09 19.01
N LEU A 45 9.95 0.11 18.96
CA LEU A 45 11.27 0.23 18.33
C LEU A 45 11.21 0.21 16.80
N LEU A 46 10.19 -0.42 16.22
CA LEU A 46 10.01 -0.57 14.77
C LEU A 46 8.83 0.25 14.23
N LYS A 47 8.14 1.02 15.08
CA LYS A 47 6.94 1.78 14.73
C LYS A 47 7.17 2.70 13.52
N THR A 48 8.32 3.38 13.46
CA THR A 48 8.68 4.26 12.34
C THR A 48 8.90 3.47 11.06
N PHE A 49 9.62 2.35 11.13
CA PHE A 49 9.89 1.49 9.97
C PHE A 49 8.61 0.90 9.39
N PHE A 50 7.76 0.32 10.24
CA PHE A 50 6.45 -0.19 9.80
C PHE A 50 5.50 0.93 9.35
N GLY A 51 5.62 2.13 9.93
CA GLY A 51 4.88 3.32 9.47
C GLY A 51 5.28 3.75 8.06
N ILE A 52 6.58 3.75 7.74
CA ILE A 52 7.09 4.04 6.39
C ILE A 52 6.57 3.01 5.39
N ILE A 53 6.65 1.72 5.71
CA ILE A 53 6.19 0.67 4.79
C ILE A 53 4.67 0.72 4.63
N ALA A 54 3.91 0.89 5.70
CA ALA A 54 2.46 1.03 5.63
C ALA A 54 2.05 2.26 4.80
N GLY A 55 2.73 3.39 4.98
CA GLY A 55 2.52 4.58 4.17
C GLY A 55 2.86 4.36 2.69
N GLY A 56 3.97 3.66 2.42
CA GLY A 56 4.40 3.29 1.07
C GLY A 56 3.37 2.40 0.36
N LEU A 57 2.91 1.35 1.04
CA LEU A 57 1.86 0.45 0.55
C LEU A 57 0.53 1.19 0.33
N ALA A 58 0.12 2.05 1.26
CA ALA A 58 -1.10 2.83 1.12
C ALA A 58 -1.07 3.77 -0.09
N LEU A 59 0.07 4.44 -0.32
CA LEU A 59 0.26 5.28 -1.51
C LEU A 59 0.39 4.47 -2.80
N ALA A 60 0.95 3.26 -2.74
CA ALA A 60 1.10 2.39 -3.91
C ALA A 60 -0.24 1.80 -4.38
N LEU A 61 -1.27 1.74 -3.54
CA LEU A 61 -2.55 1.09 -3.82
C LEU A 61 -3.22 1.65 -5.10
N PHE A 62 -3.51 2.95 -5.12
CA PHE A 62 -4.24 3.59 -6.23
C PHE A 62 -3.45 3.64 -7.53
N PRO A 63 -2.22 4.20 -7.57
CA PRO A 63 -1.42 4.20 -8.80
C PRO A 63 -1.09 2.77 -9.26
N GLY A 64 -0.85 1.85 -8.32
CA GLY A 64 -0.58 0.44 -8.63
C GLY A 64 -1.79 -0.23 -9.27
N PHE A 65 -2.99 -0.04 -8.72
CA PHE A 65 -4.23 -0.55 -9.29
C PHE A 65 -4.45 -0.02 -10.71
N ILE A 66 -4.30 1.29 -10.92
CA ILE A 66 -4.52 1.92 -12.23
C ILE A 66 -3.54 1.36 -13.26
N VAL A 67 -2.24 1.32 -12.95
CA VAL A 67 -1.21 0.81 -13.87
C VAL A 67 -1.43 -0.67 -14.17
N CYS A 68 -1.73 -1.49 -13.16
CA CYS A 68 -2.00 -2.92 -13.35
C CYS A 68 -3.26 -3.16 -14.21
N MET A 69 -4.31 -2.35 -14.03
CA MET A 69 -5.52 -2.43 -14.86
C MET A 69 -5.25 -2.06 -16.31
N ILE A 70 -4.50 -0.98 -16.56
CA ILE A 70 -4.11 -0.59 -17.93
C ILE A 70 -3.35 -1.73 -18.62
N PHE A 71 -2.40 -2.36 -17.93
CA PHE A 71 -1.63 -3.47 -18.48
C PHE A 71 -2.47 -4.73 -18.69
N ALA A 72 -3.40 -5.03 -17.78
CA ALA A 72 -4.33 -6.14 -17.93
C ALA A 72 -5.25 -5.95 -19.16
N PHE A 73 -5.80 -4.75 -19.38
CA PHE A 73 -6.61 -4.44 -20.57
C PHE A 73 -5.80 -4.39 -21.87
N SER A 74 -4.50 -4.11 -21.77
CA SER A 74 -3.58 -4.10 -22.92
C SER A 74 -3.11 -5.51 -23.32
N GLY A 75 -3.54 -6.56 -22.61
CA GLY A 75 -3.14 -7.94 -22.89
C GLY A 75 -1.66 -8.24 -22.56
N ILE A 76 -1.04 -7.42 -21.71
CA ILE A 76 0.35 -7.64 -21.28
C ILE A 76 0.40 -8.85 -20.35
N ALA A 77 1.40 -9.71 -20.52
CA ALA A 77 1.59 -10.90 -19.71
C ALA A 77 1.69 -10.55 -18.20
N GLY A 78 1.08 -11.38 -17.35
CA GLY A 78 0.97 -11.09 -15.92
C GLY A 78 2.32 -10.93 -15.20
N MET A 79 3.39 -11.54 -15.71
CA MET A 79 4.75 -11.36 -15.17
C MET A 79 5.24 -9.92 -15.26
N HIS A 80 4.96 -9.22 -16.37
CA HIS A 80 5.31 -7.80 -16.49
C HIS A 80 4.47 -6.92 -15.56
N ILE A 81 3.19 -7.28 -15.37
CA ILE A 81 2.30 -6.62 -14.41
C ILE A 81 2.86 -6.76 -12.99
N PHE A 82 3.37 -7.95 -12.63
CA PHE A 82 3.99 -8.21 -11.33
C PHE A 82 5.26 -7.39 -11.10
N PHE A 83 6.19 -7.37 -12.06
CA PHE A 83 7.40 -6.55 -11.92
C PHE A 83 7.09 -5.05 -11.87
N SER A 84 6.17 -4.58 -12.69
CA SER A 84 5.68 -3.19 -12.64
C SER A 84 5.12 -2.85 -11.27
N TRP A 85 4.31 -3.75 -10.70
CA TRP A 85 3.74 -3.56 -9.38
C TRP A 85 4.81 -3.49 -8.29
N ILE A 86 5.81 -4.38 -8.31
CA ILE A 86 6.95 -4.32 -7.36
C ILE A 86 7.67 -2.97 -7.45
N VAL A 87 7.99 -2.53 -8.66
CA VAL A 87 8.68 -1.24 -8.88
C VAL A 87 7.85 -0.09 -8.32
N ASN A 88 6.53 -0.12 -8.51
CA ASN A 88 5.63 0.88 -7.96
C ASN A 88 5.62 0.89 -6.42
N VAL A 89 5.52 -0.28 -5.78
CA VAL A 89 5.58 -0.40 -4.31
C VAL A 89 6.91 0.12 -3.76
N ILE A 90 8.03 -0.21 -4.41
CA ILE A 90 9.35 0.28 -4.00
C ILE A 90 9.43 1.80 -4.16
N SER A 91 9.00 2.34 -5.30
CA SER A 91 8.99 3.79 -5.56
C SER A 91 8.19 4.56 -4.51
N CYS A 92 6.97 4.10 -4.20
CA CYS A 92 6.14 4.72 -3.16
C CYS A 92 6.77 4.60 -1.77
N THR A 93 7.35 3.46 -1.43
CA THR A 93 8.03 3.26 -0.14
C THR A 93 9.23 4.19 0.00
N VAL A 94 10.05 4.31 -1.05
CA VAL A 94 11.21 5.21 -1.10
C VAL A 94 10.77 6.67 -0.99
N PHE A 95 9.69 7.06 -1.69
CA PHE A 95 9.11 8.39 -1.57
C PHE A 95 8.69 8.71 -0.13
N VAL A 96 8.01 7.78 0.54
CA VAL A 96 7.60 7.96 1.95
C VAL A 96 8.81 8.02 2.86
N MET A 97 9.82 7.19 2.64
CA MET A 97 11.05 7.20 3.43
C MET A 97 11.74 8.57 3.38
N PHE A 98 11.93 9.14 2.19
CA PHE A 98 12.58 10.45 2.03
C PHE A 98 11.72 11.62 2.51
N ASN A 99 10.40 11.51 2.40
CA ASN A 99 9.47 12.57 2.80
C ASN A 99 8.83 12.35 4.18
N HIS A 100 9.30 11.35 4.93
CA HIS A 100 8.69 10.90 6.18
C HIS A 100 8.46 12.05 7.18
N PRO A 101 9.45 12.93 7.46
CA PRO A 101 9.26 14.01 8.44
C PRO A 101 8.13 14.99 8.05
N ARG A 102 8.04 15.32 6.75
CA ARG A 102 7.01 16.22 6.22
C ARG A 102 5.63 15.57 6.26
N LEU A 103 5.54 14.29 5.86
CA LEU A 103 4.30 13.51 5.89
C LEU A 103 3.78 13.39 7.33
N THR A 104 4.64 13.09 8.30
CA THR A 104 4.22 13.01 9.71
C THR A 104 3.76 14.36 10.28
N GLY A 105 4.39 15.47 9.85
CA GLY A 105 3.96 16.81 10.25
C GLY A 105 2.56 17.16 9.73
N MET A 106 2.30 16.92 8.44
CA MET A 106 0.99 17.16 7.82
C MET A 106 -0.13 16.33 8.45
N VAL A 107 0.13 15.05 8.75
CA VAL A 107 -0.84 14.18 9.43
C VAL A 107 -1.08 14.64 10.87
N GLY A 108 -0.03 15.06 11.57
CA GLY A 108 -0.11 15.64 12.92
C GLY A 108 -1.00 16.88 12.96
N ASP A 109 -0.80 17.83 12.04
CA ASP A 109 -1.60 19.04 11.93
C ASP A 109 -3.08 18.73 11.62
N LEU A 110 -3.32 17.75 10.74
CA LEU A 110 -4.68 17.30 10.42
C LEU A 110 -5.38 16.71 11.66
N THR A 111 -4.67 15.96 12.50
CA THR A 111 -5.23 15.42 13.75
C THR A 111 -5.50 16.50 14.79
N LEU A 112 -4.65 17.53 14.90
CA LEU A 112 -4.87 18.67 15.79
C LEU A 112 -6.05 19.54 15.37
N VAL A 113 -6.22 19.77 14.06
CA VAL A 113 -7.38 20.49 13.52
C VAL A 113 -8.68 19.73 13.81
N LYS A 114 -8.67 18.40 13.65
CA LYS A 114 -9.81 17.56 13.97
C LYS A 114 -10.18 17.64 15.45
N ASP A 115 -9.20 17.54 16.37
CA ASP A 115 -9.45 17.56 17.82
C ASP A 115 -9.98 18.93 18.31
N ASN A 116 -9.42 20.03 17.78
CA ASN A 116 -9.90 21.38 18.06
C ASN A 116 -11.32 21.65 17.51
N GLY A 117 -11.67 21.06 16.36
CA GLY A 117 -13.04 21.11 15.81
C GLY A 117 -14.08 20.40 16.68
N THR A 118 -13.72 19.25 17.27
CA THR A 118 -14.59 18.50 18.19
C THR A 118 -14.79 19.21 19.52
N LYS A 119 -13.72 19.78 20.12
CA LYS A 119 -13.82 20.56 21.38
C LYS A 119 -14.67 21.82 21.24
N LYS A 120 -14.63 22.51 20.09
CA LYS A 120 -15.48 23.70 19.85
C LYS A 120 -16.97 23.34 19.75
N ARG A 121 -17.32 22.17 19.22
CA ARG A 121 -18.72 21.71 19.13
C ARG A 121 -19.31 21.28 20.48
N THR A 122 -18.53 20.64 21.35
CA THR A 122 -19.00 20.25 22.70
C THR A 122 -19.14 21.44 23.63
N SER A 123 -18.29 22.47 23.51
CA SER A 123 -18.42 23.72 24.28
C SER A 123 -19.71 24.50 23.95
N LYS A 124 -20.08 24.61 22.67
CA LYS A 124 -21.32 25.30 22.26
C LYS A 124 -22.59 24.58 22.74
N LYS A 125 -22.58 23.25 22.81
CA LYS A 125 -23.74 22.46 23.27
C LYS A 125 -23.96 22.53 24.79
N LYS A 126 -22.92 22.84 25.57
CA LYS A 126 -22.99 22.97 27.05
C LYS A 126 -23.43 24.35 27.53
N LYS A 127 -23.35 25.39 26.67
CA LYS A 127 -23.75 26.78 27.01
C LYS A 127 -25.20 27.12 26.61
N SER A 128 -25.93 26.15 26.05
CA SER A 128 -27.32 26.30 25.56
C SER A 128 -28.32 25.44 26.34
N ARG A 129 -27.93 24.92 27.51
CA ARG A 129 -28.82 24.26 28.47
C ARG A 129 -28.86 25.08 29.75
#